data_AF-A0A7V9H5F7-F1
#
_entry.id   AF-A0A7V9H5F7-F1
#
_cell.length_a   1.000
_cell.length_b   1.000
_cell.length_c   1.000
_cell.angle_alpha   90.00
_cell.angle_beta   90.00
_cell.angle_gamma   90.00
#
_symmetry.space_group_name_H-M   'P 1'
#
loop_
_entity.id
_entity.type
_entity.pdbx_description
1 polymer ?
#
loop_
_entity_poly.entity_id
_entity_poly.type
_entity_poly.pdbx_seq_one_letter_code
_entity_poly.pdbx_strand_id
1 'polypeptide(L)'
;MTDVARRPNLSDPSLYINRELSWLGFNDRVLEQARDGRHPLLERVRFVAISETNLDEFFMIRVAGLQQQVASELPNPVPDGMTPEEQISRIKEST
;
A
#
# COMPACT_ATOMS: atom_id res chain seq x y z
N MET A 1 -16.57 37.37 -15.09
CA MET A 1 -17.25 36.41 -14.18
C MET A 1 -16.20 35.41 -13.76
N THR A 2 -15.81 35.46 -12.50
CA THR A 2 -14.72 34.68 -11.93
C THR A 2 -15.07 33.20 -11.98
N ASP A 3 -14.26 32.41 -12.66
CA ASP A 3 -14.28 30.95 -12.61
C ASP A 3 -14.00 30.54 -11.15
N VAL A 4 -15.05 30.30 -10.37
CA VAL A 4 -14.92 29.77 -9.03
C VAL A 4 -14.51 28.32 -9.20
N ALA A 5 -13.20 28.05 -9.07
CA ALA A 5 -12.62 26.72 -9.14
C ALA A 5 -13.56 25.70 -8.44
N ARG A 6 -14.14 24.82 -9.25
CA ARG A 6 -15.09 23.80 -8.80
C ARG A 6 -14.42 22.99 -7.71
N ARG A 7 -14.93 23.08 -6.48
CA ARG A 7 -14.38 22.33 -5.35
C ARG A 7 -14.44 20.83 -5.67
N PRO A 8 -13.35 20.06 -5.45
CA PRO A 8 -13.35 18.63 -5.71
C PRO A 8 -14.38 17.94 -4.80
N ASN A 9 -15.09 16.96 -5.37
CA ASN A 9 -16.01 16.12 -4.60
C ASN A 9 -15.18 15.12 -3.79
N LEU A 10 -15.06 15.31 -2.47
CA LEU A 10 -14.26 14.43 -1.60
C LEU A 10 -14.81 13.01 -1.48
N SER A 11 -16.00 12.72 -2.01
CA SER A 11 -16.52 11.36 -2.11
C SER A 11 -16.10 10.64 -3.40
N ASP A 12 -15.36 11.32 -4.29
CA ASP A 12 -14.84 10.72 -5.53
C ASP A 12 -13.66 9.79 -5.21
N PRO A 13 -13.81 8.46 -5.42
CA PRO A 13 -12.76 7.50 -5.08
C PRO A 13 -11.47 7.70 -5.90
N SER A 14 -11.57 8.31 -7.09
CA SER A 14 -10.41 8.58 -7.96
C SER A 14 -9.43 9.60 -7.37
N LEU A 15 -9.83 10.32 -6.32
CA LEU A 15 -8.96 11.26 -5.60
C LEU A 15 -8.04 10.57 -4.59
N TYR A 16 -8.24 9.26 -4.34
CA TYR A 16 -7.53 8.51 -3.32
C TYR A 16 -6.69 7.40 -3.92
N ILE A 17 -5.60 7.08 -3.22
CA ILE A 17 -4.74 5.93 -3.53
C ILE A 17 -4.99 4.88 -2.46
N ASN A 18 -5.09 3.62 -2.87
CA ASN A 18 -5.21 2.51 -1.93
C ASN A 18 -4.06 2.53 -0.91
N ARG A 19 -4.40 2.45 0.37
CA ARG A 19 -3.41 2.48 1.45
C ARG A 19 -2.44 1.31 1.37
N GLU A 20 -2.94 0.12 1.12
CA GLU A 20 -2.15 -1.11 1.15
C GLU A 20 -1.22 -1.19 -0.07
N LEU A 21 -1.71 -0.81 -1.26
CA LEU A 21 -0.85 -0.69 -2.45
C LEU A 21 0.19 0.44 -2.31
N SER A 22 -0.19 1.56 -1.69
CA SER A 22 0.76 2.63 -1.38
C SER A 22 1.83 2.18 -0.38
N TRP A 23 1.49 1.27 0.53
CA TRP A 23 2.42 0.67 1.48
C TRP A 23 3.40 -0.26 0.75
N LEU A 24 2.93 -1.13 -0.14
CA LEU A 24 3.80 -1.98 -0.97
C LEU A 24 4.79 -1.15 -1.79
N GLY A 25 4.30 -0.11 -2.48
CA GLY A 25 5.18 0.79 -3.23
C GLY A 25 6.17 1.56 -2.35
N PHE A 26 5.87 1.79 -1.07
CA PHE A 26 6.86 2.30 -0.11
C PHE A 26 7.93 1.25 0.17
N ASN A 27 7.56 0.00 0.45
CA ASN A 27 8.53 -1.05 0.72
C ASN A 27 9.42 -1.36 -0.50
N ASP A 28 8.88 -1.27 -1.71
CA ASP A 28 9.66 -1.36 -2.94
C ASP A 28 10.75 -0.29 -3.02
N ARG A 29 10.42 0.97 -2.67
CA ARG A 29 11.42 2.05 -2.61
C ARG A 29 12.50 1.83 -1.54
N VAL A 30 12.17 1.13 -0.45
CA VAL A 30 13.16 0.69 0.55
C VAL A 30 14.08 -0.37 -0.06
N LEU A 31 13.52 -1.36 -0.75
CA LEU A 31 14.30 -2.40 -1.44
C LEU A 31 15.16 -1.83 -2.57
N GLU A 32 14.70 -0.78 -3.27
CA GLU A 32 15.50 -0.06 -4.27
C GLU A 32 16.79 0.51 -3.68
N GLN A 33 16.81 0.92 -2.41
CA GLN A 33 18.05 1.36 -1.75
C GLN A 33 19.08 0.23 -1.63
N ALA A 34 18.67 -1.04 -1.58
CA ALA A 34 19.61 -2.16 -1.62
C ALA A 34 20.30 -2.31 -2.98
N ARG A 35 19.73 -1.75 -4.06
CA ARG A 35 20.28 -1.80 -5.42
C ARG A 35 21.14 -0.59 -5.77
N ASP A 36 21.05 0.49 -5.00
CA ASP A 36 21.81 1.71 -5.25
C ASP A 36 23.29 1.54 -4.89
N GLY A 37 24.15 1.60 -5.90
CA GLY A 37 25.60 1.47 -5.77
C GLY A 37 26.30 2.62 -5.05
N ARG A 38 25.60 3.72 -4.76
CA ARG A 38 26.11 4.83 -3.95
C ARG A 38 26.19 4.47 -2.47
N HIS A 39 25.42 3.48 -2.01
CA HIS A 39 25.46 2.99 -0.64
C HIS A 39 26.59 1.96 -0.45
N PRO A 40 27.32 2.00 0.69
CA PRO A 40 28.26 0.94 1.05
C PRO A 40 27.59 -0.44 1.05
N LEU A 41 28.35 -1.49 0.73
CA LEU A 41 27.82 -2.85 0.59
C LEU A 41 27.00 -3.30 1.81
N LEU A 42 27.48 -2.99 3.02
CA LEU A 42 26.77 -3.38 4.25
C LEU A 42 25.43 -2.64 4.42
N GLU A 43 25.34 -1.37 4.04
CA GLU A 43 24.07 -0.63 4.10
C GLU A 43 23.04 -1.20 3.13
N ARG A 44 23.50 -1.65 1.95
CA ARG A 44 22.63 -2.32 0.98
C ARG A 44 22.07 -3.63 1.52
N VAL A 45 22.89 -4.42 2.23
CA VAL A 45 22.43 -5.64 2.92
C VAL A 45 21.43 -5.30 4.02
N ARG A 46 21.64 -4.21 4.77
CA ARG A 46 20.67 -3.74 5.77
C ARG A 46 19.34 -3.35 5.13
N PHE A 47 19.33 -2.68 3.97
CA PHE A 47 18.08 -2.37 3.28
C PHE A 47 17.30 -3.61 2.85
N VAL A 48 17.97 -4.70 2.46
CA VAL A 48 17.29 -6.00 2.21
C VAL A 48 16.61 -6.49 3.49
N ALA A 49 17.33 -6.55 4.60
CA ALA A 49 16.77 -7.00 5.88
C ALA A 49 15.60 -6.12 6.34
N ILE A 50 15.71 -4.79 6.22
CA ILE A 50 14.63 -3.86 6.56
C ILE A 50 13.41 -4.11 5.68
N SER A 51 13.59 -4.27 4.36
CA SER A 51 12.47 -4.51 3.44
C SER A 51 11.73 -5.82 3.72
N GLU A 52 12.45 -6.84 4.18
CA GLU A 52 11.87 -8.13 4.57
C GLU A 52 11.09 -8.01 5.89
N THR A 53 11.67 -7.39 6.92
CA THR A 53 11.00 -7.20 8.21
C THR A 53 9.71 -6.37 8.05
N ASN A 54 9.76 -5.33 7.22
CA ASN A 54 8.57 -4.55 6.89
C ASN A 54 7.50 -5.40 6.21
N LEU A 55 7.89 -6.22 5.23
CA LEU A 55 6.95 -7.06 4.47
C LEU A 55 6.28 -8.10 5.36
N ASP A 56 7.04 -8.70 6.28
CA ASP A 56 6.51 -9.63 7.27
C ASP A 56 5.46 -8.96 8.18
N GLU A 57 5.73 -7.75 8.67
CA GLU A 57 4.77 -6.97 9.44
C GLU A 57 3.50 -6.66 8.63
N PHE A 58 3.66 -6.32 7.34
CA PHE A 58 2.53 -6.07 6.45
C PHE A 58 1.63 -7.29 6.31
N PHE A 59 2.19 -8.48 6.08
CA PHE A 59 1.37 -9.70 5.99
C PHE A 59 0.72 -10.06 7.32
N MET A 60 1.47 -10.00 8.42
CA MET A 60 0.97 -10.37 9.75
C MET A 60 -0.15 -9.45 10.25
N ILE A 61 -0.09 -8.15 9.93
CA ILE A 61 -1.03 -7.17 10.47
C ILE A 61 -2.07 -6.76 9.41
N ARG A 62 -1.62 -6.32 8.23
CA ARG A 62 -2.52 -5.73 7.21
C ARG A 62 -3.32 -6.79 6.49
N VAL A 63 -2.66 -7.80 5.93
CA VAL A 63 -3.35 -8.85 5.17
C VAL A 63 -4.25 -9.68 6.07
N ALA A 64 -3.80 -10.01 7.29
CA ALA A 64 -4.66 -10.66 8.29
C ALA A 64 -5.90 -9.82 8.63
N GLY A 65 -5.76 -8.50 8.79
CA GLY A 65 -6.88 -7.59 9.01
C GLY A 65 -7.87 -7.56 7.85
N LEU A 66 -7.40 -7.55 6.60
CA LEU A 66 -8.26 -7.66 5.41
C LEU A 66 -9.00 -9.00 5.37
N GLN A 67 -8.32 -10.11 5.67
CA GLN A 67 -8.96 -11.43 5.74
C GLN A 67 -10.07 -11.49 6.79
N GLN A 68 -9.86 -10.86 7.94
CA GLN A 68 -10.89 -10.76 8.97
C GLN A 68 -12.10 -9.93 8.52
N GLN A 69 -11.88 -8.86 7.74
CA GLN A 69 -12.97 -8.07 7.17
C GLN A 69 -13.79 -8.88 6.16
N VAL A 70 -13.12 -9.62 5.27
CA VAL A 70 -13.78 -10.56 4.34
C VAL A 70 -14.62 -11.57 5.12
N ALA A 71 -14.05 -12.19 6.16
CA ALA A 71 -14.75 -13.17 6.98
C ALA A 71 -15.93 -12.60 7.78
N SER A 72 -15.98 -11.27 7.99
CA SER A 72 -17.06 -10.60 8.71
C SER A 72 -18.24 -10.24 7.80
N GLU A 73 -18.16 -10.50 6.49
CA GLU A 73 -19.20 -10.21 5.47
C GLU A 73 -19.71 -8.75 5.46
N LEU A 74 -18.95 -7.82 6.06
CA LEU A 74 -19.27 -6.40 6.09
C LEU A 74 -18.38 -5.69 5.05
N PRO A 75 -18.91 -5.35 3.87
CA PRO A 75 -18.16 -4.54 2.92
C PRO A 75 -17.98 -3.15 3.53
N ASN A 76 -16.75 -2.85 3.94
CA ASN A 76 -16.34 -1.51 4.33
C ASN A 76 -15.31 -1.00 3.32
N PRO A 77 -15.76 -0.58 2.12
CA PRO A 77 -14.85 -0.07 1.10
C PRO A 77 -14.10 1.14 1.65
N VAL A 78 -12.79 1.17 1.41
CA VAL A 78 -11.93 2.27 1.82
C VAL A 78 -12.12 3.46 0.86
N PRO A 79 -11.56 4.66 1.13
CA PRO A 79 -11.88 5.87 0.35
C PRO A 79 -11.63 5.78 -1.16
N ASP A 80 -10.79 4.86 -1.62
CA ASP A 80 -10.52 4.60 -3.04
C ASP A 80 -11.56 3.67 -3.71
N GLY A 81 -12.54 3.18 -2.94
CA GLY A 81 -13.65 2.35 -3.39
C GLY A 81 -13.37 0.84 -3.40
N MET A 82 -12.16 0.37 -3.08
CA MET A 82 -11.84 -1.05 -3.17
C MET A 82 -12.43 -1.87 -2.01
N THR A 83 -13.03 -3.02 -2.31
CA THR A 83 -13.43 -4.00 -1.28
C THR A 83 -12.21 -4.71 -0.68
N PRO A 84 -12.33 -5.32 0.52
CA PRO A 84 -11.24 -6.12 1.08
C PRO A 84 -10.75 -7.25 0.16
N GLU A 85 -11.65 -7.91 -0.57
CA GLU A 85 -11.32 -8.97 -1.54
C GLU A 85 -10.54 -8.43 -2.73
N GLU A 86 -10.94 -7.28 -3.27
CA GLU A 86 -10.22 -6.59 -4.35
C GLU A 86 -8.83 -6.19 -3.88
N GLN A 87 -8.71 -5.63 -2.66
CA GLN A 87 -7.42 -5.27 -2.08
C GLN A 87 -6.50 -6.49 -1.94
N ILE A 88 -6.98 -7.61 -1.39
CA ILE A 88 -6.20 -8.85 -1.29
C ILE A 88 -5.77 -9.35 -2.67
N SER A 89 -6.65 -9.26 -3.67
CA SER A 89 -6.34 -9.71 -5.03
C SER A 89 -5.24 -8.84 -5.67
N ARG A 90 -5.33 -7.52 -5.52
CA ARG A 90 -4.32 -6.57 -6.02
C ARG A 90 -2.98 -6.66 -5.29
N ILE A 91 -3.00 -6.95 -3.98
CA ILE A 91 -1.78 -7.23 -3.20
C ILE A 91 -1.07 -8.45 -3.78
N LYS A 92 -1.79 -9.56 -4.04
CA LYS A 92 -1.21 -10.78 -4.62
C LYS A 92 -0.61 -10.58 -6.01
N GLU A 93 -1.12 -9.64 -6.80
CA GLU A 93 -0.55 -9.29 -8.11
C GLU A 93 0.73 -8.45 -7.99
N SER A 94 0.94 -7.79 -6.84
CA SER A 94 2.03 -6.84 -6.60
C SER A 94 3.17 -7.44 -5.77
N THR A 95 3.05 -8.69 -5.32
CA THR A 95 4.05 -9.43 -4.53
C THR A 95 4.37 -10.76 -5.19
#